data_AF-A0A8J5TNK0-F1
#
_entry.id   AF-A0A8J5TNK0-F1
#
_cell.length_a   1.000
_cell.length_b   1.000
_cell.length_c   1.000
_cell.angle_alpha   90.00
_cell.angle_beta   90.00
_cell.angle_gamma   90.00
#
_symmetry.space_group_name_H-M   'P 1'
#
loop_
_entity.id
_entity.type
_entity.pdbx_description
1 polymer ?
#
loop_
_entity_poly.entity_id
_entity_poly.type
_entity_poly.pdbx_seq_one_letter_code
_entity_poly.pdbx_strand_id
1 'polypeptide(L)'
;MVQDLLVESVTHEAQVGHLVEMARKVGDAITCTHLETRVTSHHQQTTGLRQEVSRMLERLEELHVHWSTYQIQMDKLQEWCSQAKTSLENIDLTPQDQEKLKEQYNQIWNLKAQFDSQSVMLNECMNHFDKSVGLVNMTDETNQRHFLSQFKVEWGELEELLQQKEKELHRIQIQVVPVPQLLAETQDTLSGIEVDLQNIDTNVKSIQQLRDISENYKVLRIKVLNSKENLDHLTQVSSAEEDQDEDLLDTVGKLSLTCQELICTIQQRIASLEYTLDHVQKTVSRVERISLTVSHLESTLERCQAVDKEGEQILKAALHSCQTIYDSLGRTEEDVTKVKQCMETLSKDPHHPCHLEELSAQVVALQERLEAVAENIKETRSNLKNRLEMWQKFMSSSDAVDSFLQEVEYLLESALDLPSVNRAALRKHVEELQNLQGSMATNETLLEILKTEAVYVEKTHCVETQQIRWNSVSQRLESVILRYETALELWSRFVTVQEEVRVWVESKITLIVTLQSRGISNEERSQIQVSTVD
;
A
#
# COMPACT_ATOMS: atom_id res chain seq x y z
N MET A 1 59.96 53.03 6.14
CA MET A 1 59.25 52.63 7.37
C MET A 1 57.74 52.83 7.28
N VAL A 2 57.18 54.05 7.19
CA VAL A 2 55.70 54.24 7.06
C VAL A 2 55.17 53.74 5.71
N GLN A 3 55.95 53.88 4.64
CA GLN A 3 55.61 53.41 3.29
C GLN A 3 55.66 51.87 3.17
N ASP A 4 56.58 51.21 3.88
CA ASP A 4 56.71 49.74 3.89
C ASP A 4 55.57 49.09 4.68
N LEU A 5 55.17 49.69 5.81
CA LEU A 5 54.01 49.26 6.59
C LEU A 5 52.69 49.40 5.82
N LEU A 6 52.57 50.41 4.95
CA LEU A 6 51.39 50.57 4.10
C LEU A 6 51.32 49.48 3.02
N VAL A 7 52.46 49.12 2.43
CA VAL A 7 52.56 48.04 1.44
C VAL A 7 52.29 46.69 2.09
N GLU A 8 52.85 46.41 3.27
CA GLU A 8 52.54 45.19 4.05
C GLU A 8 51.08 45.10 4.48
N SER A 9 50.47 46.23 4.85
CA SER A 9 49.04 46.26 5.20
C SER A 9 48.16 45.92 3.99
N VAL A 10 48.47 46.45 2.81
CA VAL A 10 47.70 46.20 1.58
C VAL A 10 47.91 44.77 1.08
N THR A 11 49.13 44.22 1.17
CA THR A 11 49.38 42.82 0.81
C THR A 11 48.70 41.85 1.78
N HIS A 12 48.70 42.17 3.07
CA HIS A 12 47.98 41.38 4.08
C HIS A 12 46.47 41.44 3.87
N GLU A 13 45.90 42.61 3.55
CA GLU A 13 44.47 42.76 3.22
C GLU A 13 44.08 41.93 1.99
N ALA A 14 44.92 41.93 0.94
CA ALA A 14 44.70 41.11 -0.26
C ALA A 14 44.78 39.60 0.04
N GLN A 15 45.72 39.16 0.89
CA GLN A 15 45.85 37.76 1.30
C GLN A 15 44.68 37.29 2.17
N VAL A 16 44.23 38.13 3.10
CA VAL A 16 43.04 37.85 3.93
C VAL A 16 41.78 37.80 3.05
N GLY A 17 41.64 38.72 2.09
CA GLY A 17 40.54 38.66 1.11
C GLY A 17 40.51 37.36 0.30
N HIS A 18 41.68 36.89 -0.14
CA HIS A 18 41.80 35.61 -0.85
C HIS A 18 41.47 34.41 0.04
N LEU A 19 41.92 34.42 1.30
CA LEU A 19 41.59 33.38 2.29
C LEU A 19 40.09 33.31 2.60
N VAL A 20 39.43 34.46 2.73
CA VAL A 20 37.96 34.53 2.93
C VAL A 20 37.23 33.98 1.72
N GLU A 21 37.66 34.32 0.51
CA GLU A 21 37.06 33.81 -0.72
C GLU A 21 37.29 32.29 -0.90
N MET A 22 38.47 31.78 -0.52
CA MET A 22 38.74 30.34 -0.48
C MET A 22 37.89 29.63 0.58
N ALA A 23 37.79 30.18 1.79
CA ALA A 23 36.97 29.63 2.87
C ALA A 23 35.48 29.62 2.48
N ARG A 24 35.01 30.63 1.76
CA ARG A 24 33.66 30.69 1.19
C ARG A 24 33.46 29.62 0.11
N LYS A 25 34.39 29.47 -0.83
CA LYS A 25 34.34 28.41 -1.87
C LYS A 25 34.40 27.00 -1.28
N VAL A 26 35.18 26.81 -0.23
CA VAL A 26 35.23 25.55 0.53
C VAL A 26 33.92 25.35 1.30
N GLY A 27 33.36 26.39 1.91
CA GLY A 27 32.03 26.35 2.53
C GLY A 27 30.93 25.97 1.54
N ASP A 28 30.92 26.55 0.34
CA ASP A 28 29.98 26.23 -0.74
C ASP A 28 30.22 24.83 -1.34
N ALA A 29 31.46 24.32 -1.29
CA ALA A 29 31.80 22.96 -1.71
C ALA A 29 31.40 21.90 -0.67
N ILE A 30 31.46 22.25 0.62
CA ILE A 30 31.04 21.40 1.75
C ILE A 30 29.51 21.41 1.89
N THR A 31 28.86 22.56 1.66
CA THR A 31 27.40 22.69 1.60
C THR A 31 26.90 22.53 0.17
N CYS A 32 26.58 21.29 -0.22
CA CYS A 32 26.11 20.99 -1.57
C CYS A 32 24.63 21.41 -1.76
N THR A 33 24.34 22.71 -1.62
CA THR A 33 22.99 23.32 -1.66
C THR A 33 22.23 22.97 -2.95
N HIS A 34 22.93 22.85 -4.08
CA HIS A 34 22.36 22.36 -5.33
C HIS A 34 21.89 20.90 -5.24
N LEU A 35 22.65 20.04 -4.55
CA LEU A 35 22.27 18.65 -4.33
C LEU A 35 21.07 18.56 -3.37
N GLU A 36 21.09 19.32 -2.28
CA GLU A 36 19.96 19.42 -1.33
C GLU A 36 18.68 19.86 -2.03
N THR A 37 18.75 20.96 -2.80
CA THR A 37 17.60 21.48 -3.56
C THR A 37 17.07 20.43 -4.55
N ARG A 38 17.97 19.70 -5.23
CA ARG A 38 17.59 18.61 -6.15
C ARG A 38 16.96 17.43 -5.41
N VAL A 39 17.49 17.04 -4.26
CA VAL A 39 16.96 15.95 -3.42
C VAL A 39 15.57 16.33 -2.89
N THR A 40 15.39 17.55 -2.40
CA THR A 40 14.07 18.06 -1.97
C THR A 40 13.08 18.10 -3.12
N SER A 41 13.49 18.59 -4.29
CA SER A 41 12.66 18.59 -5.50
C SER A 41 12.26 17.17 -5.91
N HIS A 42 13.19 16.21 -5.89
CA HIS A 42 12.90 14.81 -6.19
C HIS A 42 11.98 14.16 -5.14
N HIS A 43 12.15 14.50 -3.86
CA HIS A 43 11.28 14.02 -2.79
C HIS A 43 9.85 14.54 -2.94
N GLN A 44 9.68 15.83 -3.27
CA GLN A 44 8.38 16.43 -3.56
C GLN A 44 7.73 15.78 -4.78
N GLN A 45 8.48 15.61 -5.88
CA GLN A 45 7.99 14.95 -7.09
C GLN A 45 7.57 13.50 -6.81
N THR A 46 8.39 12.73 -6.09
CA THR A 46 8.09 11.34 -5.71
C THR A 46 6.86 11.26 -4.82
N THR A 47 6.70 12.19 -3.88
CA THR A 47 5.51 12.25 -3.01
C THR A 47 4.25 12.58 -3.80
N GLY A 48 4.33 13.54 -4.73
CA GLY A 48 3.22 13.87 -5.64
C GLY A 48 2.82 12.67 -6.51
N LEU A 49 3.81 11.99 -7.13
CA LEU A 49 3.58 10.77 -7.89
C LEU A 49 2.94 9.66 -7.05
N ARG A 50 3.40 9.46 -5.81
CA ARG A 50 2.81 8.47 -4.90
C ARG A 50 1.33 8.77 -4.63
N GLN A 51 0.99 10.01 -4.33
CA GLN A 51 -0.41 10.41 -4.09
C GLN A 51 -1.27 10.22 -5.34
N GLU A 52 -0.72 10.51 -6.52
CA GLU A 52 -1.41 10.31 -7.79
C GLU A 52 -1.63 8.83 -8.10
N VAL A 53 -0.63 7.97 -7.85
CA VAL A 53 -0.75 6.52 -7.95
C VAL A 53 -1.80 5.98 -6.98
N SER A 54 -1.81 6.42 -5.72
CA SER A 54 -2.84 6.02 -4.75
C SER A 54 -4.24 6.38 -5.23
N ARG A 55 -4.45 7.61 -5.74
CA ARG A 55 -5.74 8.03 -6.29
C ARG A 55 -6.14 7.21 -7.52
N MET A 56 -5.19 6.86 -8.39
CA MET A 56 -5.45 6.00 -9.54
C MET A 56 -5.79 4.57 -9.13
N LEU A 57 -5.14 4.02 -8.10
CA LEU A 57 -5.45 2.70 -7.55
C LEU A 57 -6.86 2.65 -6.97
N GLU A 58 -7.26 3.64 -6.15
CA GLU A 58 -8.63 3.75 -5.62
C GLU A 58 -9.66 3.77 -6.76
N ARG A 59 -9.41 4.55 -7.82
CA ARG A 59 -10.28 4.60 -9.01
C ARG A 59 -10.32 3.26 -9.76
N LEU A 60 -9.19 2.56 -9.85
CA LEU A 60 -9.12 1.25 -10.53
C LEU A 60 -9.82 0.15 -9.72
N GLU A 61 -9.74 0.18 -8.39
CA GLU A 61 -10.48 -0.74 -7.52
C GLU A 61 -11.99 -0.52 -7.67
N GLU A 62 -12.44 0.74 -7.66
CA GLU A 62 -13.85 1.08 -7.88
C GLU A 62 -14.31 0.70 -9.30
N LEU A 63 -13.47 0.92 -10.32
CA LEU A 63 -13.72 0.47 -11.69
C LEU A 63 -13.85 -1.05 -11.74
N HIS A 64 -12.95 -1.80 -11.10
CA HIS A 64 -12.99 -3.26 -11.12
C HIS A 64 -14.32 -3.79 -10.57
N VAL A 65 -14.82 -3.22 -9.47
CA VAL A 65 -16.12 -3.59 -8.88
C VAL A 65 -17.27 -3.27 -9.82
N HIS A 66 -17.34 -2.04 -10.33
CA HIS A 66 -18.48 -1.62 -11.16
C HIS A 66 -18.46 -2.23 -12.56
N TRP A 67 -17.29 -2.35 -13.19
CA TRP A 67 -17.15 -2.88 -14.54
C TRP A 67 -17.40 -4.39 -14.61
N SER A 68 -16.86 -5.15 -13.67
CA SER A 68 -17.12 -6.60 -13.60
C SER A 68 -18.60 -6.88 -13.35
N THR A 69 -19.24 -6.12 -12.46
CA THR A 69 -20.67 -6.22 -12.20
C THR A 69 -21.49 -5.90 -13.45
N TYR A 70 -21.15 -4.82 -14.16
CA TYR A 70 -21.79 -4.46 -15.43
C TYR A 70 -21.69 -5.60 -16.45
N GLN A 71 -20.50 -6.16 -16.69
CA GLN A 71 -20.31 -7.22 -17.68
C GLN A 71 -21.16 -8.45 -17.35
N ILE A 72 -21.09 -8.92 -16.10
CA ILE A 72 -21.85 -10.10 -15.66
C ILE A 72 -23.36 -9.88 -15.77
N GLN A 73 -23.85 -8.68 -15.41
CA GLN A 73 -25.28 -8.36 -15.51
C GLN A 73 -25.73 -8.22 -16.96
N MET A 74 -24.93 -7.56 -17.81
CA MET A 74 -25.24 -7.37 -19.22
C MET A 74 -25.33 -8.70 -19.98
N ASP A 75 -24.39 -9.62 -19.75
CA ASP A 75 -24.40 -10.96 -20.36
C ASP A 75 -25.69 -11.72 -20.01
N LYS A 76 -26.09 -11.67 -18.73
CA LYS A 76 -27.34 -12.30 -18.25
C LYS A 76 -28.59 -11.66 -18.87
N LEU A 77 -28.62 -10.34 -18.95
CA LEU A 77 -29.74 -9.61 -19.55
C LEU A 77 -29.87 -9.92 -21.03
N GLN A 78 -28.77 -10.02 -21.76
CA GLN A 78 -28.76 -10.35 -23.18
C GLN A 78 -29.23 -11.79 -23.44
N GLU A 79 -28.72 -12.74 -22.67
CA GLU A 79 -29.15 -14.14 -22.75
C GLU A 79 -30.66 -14.27 -22.48
N TRP A 80 -31.14 -13.67 -21.39
CA TRP A 80 -32.55 -13.69 -21.04
C TRP A 80 -33.42 -13.00 -22.09
N CYS A 81 -33.02 -11.83 -22.60
CA CYS A 81 -33.78 -11.10 -23.61
C CYS A 81 -33.95 -11.92 -24.90
N SER A 82 -32.89 -12.61 -25.34
CA SER A 82 -32.96 -13.51 -26.50
C SER A 82 -33.91 -14.70 -26.26
N GLN A 83 -33.87 -15.30 -25.07
CA GLN A 83 -34.75 -16.42 -24.70
C GLN A 83 -36.21 -15.97 -24.59
N ALA A 84 -36.46 -14.82 -23.95
CA ALA A 84 -37.80 -14.25 -23.78
C ALA A 84 -38.44 -13.88 -25.13
N LYS A 85 -37.68 -13.24 -26.04
CA LYS A 85 -38.15 -12.91 -27.40
C LYS A 85 -38.55 -14.17 -28.16
N THR A 86 -37.68 -15.18 -28.17
CA THR A 86 -37.95 -16.47 -28.83
C THR A 86 -39.17 -17.17 -28.22
N SER A 87 -39.31 -17.13 -26.89
CA SER A 87 -40.47 -17.71 -26.20
C SER A 87 -41.77 -17.01 -26.60
N LEU A 88 -41.81 -15.67 -26.60
CA LEU A 88 -42.99 -14.88 -26.99
C LEU A 88 -43.40 -15.06 -28.45
N GLU A 89 -42.42 -15.15 -29.36
CA GLU A 89 -42.67 -15.39 -30.79
C GLU A 89 -43.30 -16.76 -31.04
N ASN A 90 -42.98 -17.77 -30.22
CA ASN A 90 -43.52 -19.12 -30.33
C ASN A 90 -44.92 -19.31 -29.72
N ILE A 91 -45.44 -18.33 -28.99
CA ILE A 91 -46.79 -18.41 -28.39
C ILE A 91 -47.84 -18.09 -29.44
N ASP A 92 -48.55 -19.14 -29.90
CA ASP A 92 -49.70 -19.01 -30.79
C ASP A 92 -51.02 -18.97 -30.00
N LEU A 93 -51.72 -17.84 -30.06
CA LEU A 93 -52.97 -17.56 -29.35
C LEU A 93 -54.21 -18.01 -30.13
N THR A 94 -54.11 -19.07 -30.95
CA THR A 94 -55.25 -19.62 -31.68
C THR A 94 -56.23 -20.38 -30.74
N PRO A 95 -57.55 -20.13 -30.81
CA PRO A 95 -58.52 -20.71 -29.89
C PRO A 95 -58.86 -22.16 -30.29
N GLN A 96 -57.99 -23.11 -29.97
CA GLN A 96 -58.21 -24.53 -30.26
C GLN A 96 -58.42 -25.39 -29.00
N ASP A 97 -57.70 -25.13 -27.90
CA ASP A 97 -57.77 -25.92 -26.65
C ASP A 97 -57.72 -25.02 -25.39
N GLN A 98 -58.69 -25.14 -24.47
CA GLN A 98 -58.74 -24.34 -23.22
C GLN A 98 -57.56 -24.60 -22.28
N GLU A 99 -57.08 -25.84 -22.19
CA GLU A 99 -55.97 -26.20 -21.31
C GLU A 99 -54.62 -25.64 -21.81
N LYS A 100 -54.37 -25.71 -23.13
CA LYS A 100 -53.20 -25.08 -23.75
C LYS A 100 -53.26 -23.56 -23.65
N LEU A 101 -54.45 -22.98 -23.80
CA LEU A 101 -54.63 -21.55 -23.62
C LEU A 101 -54.24 -21.15 -22.19
N LYS A 102 -54.71 -21.89 -21.16
CA LYS A 102 -54.34 -21.65 -19.75
C LYS A 102 -52.83 -21.78 -19.49
N GLU A 103 -52.16 -22.70 -20.14
CA GLU A 103 -50.69 -22.82 -20.08
C GLU A 103 -49.99 -21.62 -20.72
N GLN A 104 -50.45 -21.18 -21.89
CA GLN A 104 -49.93 -19.99 -22.58
C GLN A 104 -50.20 -18.69 -21.80
N TYR A 105 -51.35 -18.58 -21.12
CA TYR A 105 -51.63 -17.51 -20.16
C TYR A 105 -50.55 -17.45 -19.09
N ASN A 106 -50.28 -18.57 -18.41
CA ASN A 106 -49.27 -18.64 -17.36
C ASN A 106 -47.87 -18.30 -17.90
N GLN A 107 -47.53 -18.72 -19.11
CA GLN A 107 -46.24 -18.39 -19.74
C GLN A 107 -46.08 -16.89 -20.01
N ILE A 108 -47.08 -16.22 -20.59
CA ILE A 108 -47.04 -14.76 -20.84
C ILE A 108 -46.92 -14.00 -19.52
N TRP A 109 -47.69 -14.39 -18.50
CA TRP A 109 -47.65 -13.71 -17.21
C TRP A 109 -46.33 -13.91 -16.47
N ASN A 110 -45.75 -15.11 -16.54
CA ASN A 110 -44.42 -15.37 -16.00
C ASN A 110 -43.35 -14.54 -16.73
N LEU A 111 -43.42 -14.43 -18.06
CA LEU A 111 -42.51 -13.59 -18.83
C LEU A 111 -42.65 -12.11 -18.49
N LYS A 112 -43.87 -11.64 -18.20
CA LYS A 112 -44.12 -10.26 -17.77
C LYS A 112 -43.56 -9.97 -16.38
N ALA A 113 -43.73 -10.89 -15.42
CA ALA A 113 -43.10 -10.77 -14.10
C ALA A 113 -41.58 -10.67 -14.22
N GLN A 114 -41.00 -11.54 -15.06
CA GLN A 114 -39.57 -11.56 -15.29
C GLN A 114 -39.11 -10.28 -15.97
N PHE A 115 -39.86 -9.76 -16.94
CA PHE A 115 -39.54 -8.51 -17.62
C PHE A 115 -39.45 -7.31 -16.65
N ASP A 116 -40.40 -7.18 -15.72
CA ASP A 116 -40.35 -6.13 -14.68
C ASP A 116 -39.11 -6.29 -13.78
N SER A 117 -38.78 -7.53 -13.43
CA SER A 117 -37.60 -7.88 -12.63
C SER A 117 -36.28 -7.56 -13.34
N GLN A 118 -36.17 -7.96 -14.59
CA GLN A 118 -34.98 -7.72 -15.40
C GLN A 118 -34.85 -6.25 -15.80
N SER A 119 -35.94 -5.48 -15.88
CA SER A 119 -35.91 -4.03 -16.10
C SER A 119 -35.27 -3.28 -14.93
N VAL A 120 -35.48 -3.72 -13.69
CA VAL A 120 -34.75 -3.18 -12.52
C VAL A 120 -33.26 -3.48 -12.64
N MET A 121 -32.91 -4.73 -12.98
CA MET A 121 -31.51 -5.12 -13.21
C MET A 121 -30.86 -4.33 -14.36
N LEU A 122 -31.59 -4.02 -15.43
CA LEU A 122 -31.11 -3.19 -16.54
C LEU A 122 -30.76 -1.77 -16.05
N ASN A 123 -31.59 -1.17 -15.20
CA ASN A 123 -31.30 0.15 -14.64
C ASN A 123 -30.07 0.11 -13.70
N GLU A 124 -29.92 -0.92 -12.88
CA GLU A 124 -28.72 -1.14 -12.06
C GLU A 124 -27.46 -1.31 -12.93
N CYS A 125 -27.55 -2.14 -13.96
CA CYS A 125 -26.49 -2.39 -14.94
C CYS A 125 -26.05 -1.09 -15.63
N MET A 126 -27.00 -0.24 -16.03
CA MET A 126 -26.72 1.09 -16.58
C MET A 126 -26.02 2.00 -15.57
N ASN A 127 -26.44 2.01 -14.30
CA ASN A 127 -25.78 2.80 -13.26
C ASN A 127 -24.33 2.34 -13.05
N HIS A 128 -24.07 1.04 -13.09
CA HIS A 128 -22.71 0.48 -13.03
C HIS A 128 -21.88 0.89 -14.25
N PHE A 129 -22.47 0.85 -15.44
CA PHE A 129 -21.83 1.33 -16.67
C PHE A 129 -21.43 2.81 -16.57
N ASP A 130 -22.37 3.69 -16.21
CA ASP A 130 -22.11 5.14 -16.13
C ASP A 130 -21.07 5.49 -15.06
N LYS A 131 -21.08 4.79 -13.92
CA LYS A 131 -20.03 4.93 -12.89
C LYS A 131 -18.67 4.49 -13.41
N SER A 132 -18.57 3.32 -14.04
CA SER A 132 -17.31 2.81 -14.60
C SER A 132 -16.71 3.76 -15.64
N VAL A 133 -17.53 4.26 -16.56
CA VAL A 133 -17.10 5.22 -17.58
C VAL A 133 -16.68 6.56 -16.96
N GLY A 134 -17.35 7.00 -15.89
CA GLY A 134 -16.96 8.20 -15.14
C GLY A 134 -15.64 8.04 -14.38
N LEU A 135 -15.27 6.81 -13.99
CA LEU A 135 -14.06 6.53 -13.23
C LEU A 135 -12.81 6.49 -14.10
N VAL A 136 -12.88 5.94 -15.31
CA VAL A 136 -11.72 5.84 -16.22
C VAL A 136 -12.18 6.03 -17.67
N ASN A 137 -11.42 6.81 -18.43
CA ASN A 137 -11.62 6.93 -19.88
C ASN A 137 -11.32 5.57 -20.55
N MET A 138 -12.35 4.82 -20.91
CA MET A 138 -12.19 3.55 -21.60
C MET A 138 -11.95 3.78 -23.09
N THR A 139 -11.00 3.05 -23.68
CA THR A 139 -10.65 3.16 -25.10
C THR A 139 -11.80 2.80 -26.04
N ASP A 140 -12.74 1.99 -25.58
CA ASP A 140 -13.89 1.48 -26.31
C ASP A 140 -15.23 2.08 -25.84
N GLU A 141 -15.21 3.16 -25.05
CA GLU A 141 -16.43 3.77 -24.48
C GLU A 141 -17.52 4.01 -25.53
N THR A 142 -17.16 4.54 -26.70
CA THR A 142 -18.11 4.81 -27.79
C THR A 142 -18.77 3.54 -28.31
N ASN A 143 -18.03 2.45 -28.42
CA ASN A 143 -18.56 1.15 -28.84
C ASN A 143 -19.48 0.56 -27.77
N GLN A 144 -19.10 0.66 -26.49
CA GLN A 144 -19.91 0.16 -25.38
C GLN A 144 -21.21 0.95 -25.23
N ARG A 145 -21.17 2.28 -25.39
CA ARG A 145 -22.38 3.13 -25.42
C ARG A 145 -23.28 2.78 -26.59
N HIS A 146 -22.70 2.51 -27.76
CA HIS A 146 -23.47 2.09 -28.93
C HIS A 146 -24.14 0.73 -28.71
N PHE A 147 -23.41 -0.25 -28.19
CA PHE A 147 -23.94 -1.57 -27.84
C PHE A 147 -25.10 -1.48 -26.83
N LEU A 148 -24.92 -0.72 -25.75
CA LEU A 148 -25.97 -0.48 -24.75
C LEU A 148 -27.19 0.22 -25.37
N SER A 149 -26.97 1.17 -26.29
CA SER A 149 -28.06 1.84 -26.99
C SER A 149 -28.83 0.88 -27.91
N GLN A 150 -28.13 -0.02 -28.61
CA GLN A 150 -28.77 -1.02 -29.44
C GLN A 150 -29.58 -2.00 -28.59
N PHE A 151 -29.00 -2.49 -27.50
CA PHE A 151 -29.69 -3.37 -26.57
C PHE A 151 -30.96 -2.74 -25.99
N LYS A 152 -30.96 -1.43 -25.70
CA LYS A 152 -32.17 -0.71 -25.27
C LYS A 152 -33.28 -0.68 -26.33
N VAL A 153 -32.92 -0.61 -27.60
CA VAL A 153 -33.90 -0.70 -28.69
C VAL A 153 -34.50 -2.10 -28.72
N GLU A 154 -33.66 -3.14 -28.66
CA GLU A 154 -34.13 -4.55 -28.60
C GLU A 154 -35.01 -4.81 -27.37
N TRP A 155 -34.68 -4.19 -26.24
CA TRP A 155 -35.50 -4.23 -25.02
C TRP A 155 -36.87 -3.58 -25.21
N GLY A 156 -36.93 -2.43 -25.87
CA GLY A 156 -38.19 -1.74 -26.19
C GLY A 156 -39.06 -2.54 -27.15
N GLU A 157 -38.47 -3.18 -28.17
CA GLU A 157 -39.19 -4.09 -29.06
C GLU A 157 -39.82 -5.28 -28.31
N LEU A 158 -39.08 -5.84 -27.33
CA LEU A 158 -39.59 -6.92 -26.48
C LEU A 158 -40.76 -6.45 -25.62
N GLU A 159 -40.69 -5.25 -25.05
CA GLU A 159 -41.78 -4.62 -24.29
C GLU A 159 -43.05 -4.46 -25.14
N GLU A 160 -42.90 -3.93 -26.36
CA GLU A 160 -44.02 -3.77 -27.30
C GLU A 160 -44.66 -5.10 -27.67
N LEU A 161 -43.85 -6.13 -27.97
CA LEU A 161 -44.34 -7.47 -28.29
C LEU A 161 -45.10 -8.10 -27.11
N LEU A 162 -44.57 -7.95 -25.90
CA LEU A 162 -45.21 -8.44 -24.69
C LEU A 162 -46.57 -7.75 -24.46
N GLN A 163 -46.63 -6.42 -24.60
CA GLN A 163 -47.88 -5.66 -24.50
C GLN A 163 -48.90 -6.04 -25.59
N GLN A 164 -48.44 -6.35 -26.81
CA GLN A 164 -49.32 -6.82 -27.88
C GLN A 164 -49.95 -8.17 -27.53
N LYS A 165 -49.13 -9.14 -27.09
CA LYS A 165 -49.61 -10.47 -26.70
C LYS A 165 -50.56 -10.41 -25.51
N GLU A 166 -50.31 -9.53 -24.54
CA GLU A 166 -51.22 -9.28 -23.42
C GLU A 166 -52.61 -8.76 -23.88
N LYS A 167 -52.64 -7.80 -24.82
CA LYS A 167 -53.91 -7.30 -25.37
C LYS A 167 -54.68 -8.37 -26.14
N GLU A 168 -53.97 -9.19 -26.92
CA GLU A 168 -54.56 -10.32 -27.66
C GLU A 168 -55.13 -11.36 -26.70
N LEU A 169 -54.41 -11.65 -25.62
CA LEU A 169 -54.80 -12.55 -24.55
C LEU A 169 -56.08 -12.07 -23.87
N HIS A 170 -56.11 -10.82 -23.40
CA HIS A 170 -57.28 -10.21 -22.76
C HIS A 170 -58.51 -10.18 -23.69
N ARG A 171 -58.32 -9.91 -24.98
CA ARG A 171 -59.40 -9.95 -25.98
C ARG A 171 -60.03 -11.34 -26.11
N ILE A 172 -59.22 -12.40 -26.09
CA ILE A 172 -59.71 -13.78 -26.18
C ILE A 172 -60.47 -14.17 -24.91
N GLN A 173 -60.00 -13.73 -23.74
CA GLN A 173 -60.67 -13.98 -22.45
C GLN A 173 -62.08 -13.39 -22.41
N ILE A 174 -62.24 -12.13 -22.86
CA ILE A 174 -63.54 -11.42 -22.85
C ILE A 174 -64.52 -11.96 -23.89
N GLN A 175 -64.05 -12.41 -25.06
CA GLN A 175 -64.94 -12.77 -26.18
C GLN A 175 -65.48 -14.22 -26.15
N VAL A 176 -64.86 -15.11 -25.37
CA VAL A 176 -65.09 -16.57 -25.51
C VAL A 176 -65.57 -17.24 -24.22
N VAL A 177 -65.36 -16.64 -23.04
CA VAL A 177 -65.64 -17.29 -21.75
C VAL A 177 -67.00 -16.84 -21.19
N PRO A 178 -67.96 -17.76 -20.94
CA PRO A 178 -69.23 -17.44 -20.28
C PRO A 178 -69.04 -16.86 -18.87
N VAL A 179 -69.91 -15.92 -18.46
CA VAL A 179 -69.88 -15.25 -17.14
C VAL A 179 -69.75 -16.24 -15.96
N PRO A 180 -70.52 -17.35 -15.87
CA PRO A 180 -70.37 -18.30 -14.76
C PRO A 180 -69.01 -19.01 -14.75
N GLN A 181 -68.42 -19.25 -15.92
CA GLN A 181 -67.11 -19.87 -16.05
C GLN A 181 -66.00 -18.90 -15.66
N LEU A 182 -66.08 -17.64 -16.10
CA LEU A 182 -65.11 -16.60 -15.73
C LEU A 182 -65.12 -16.32 -14.22
N LEU A 183 -66.29 -16.32 -13.58
CA LEU A 183 -66.42 -16.18 -12.13
C LEU A 183 -65.74 -17.34 -11.39
N ALA A 184 -66.03 -18.59 -11.79
CA ALA A 184 -65.43 -19.77 -11.18
C ALA A 184 -63.89 -19.80 -11.35
N GLU A 185 -63.39 -19.49 -12.56
CA GLU A 185 -61.95 -19.42 -12.82
C GLU A 185 -61.27 -18.30 -12.01
N THR A 186 -61.95 -17.16 -11.84
CA THR A 186 -61.43 -16.04 -11.03
C THR A 186 -61.39 -16.41 -9.55
N GLN A 187 -62.42 -17.06 -9.03
CA GLN A 187 -62.47 -17.57 -7.67
C GLN A 187 -61.36 -18.60 -7.41
N ASP A 188 -61.21 -19.60 -8.29
CA ASP A 188 -60.15 -20.61 -8.20
C ASP A 188 -58.76 -19.97 -8.24
N THR A 189 -58.57 -18.94 -9.07
CA THR A 189 -57.30 -18.22 -9.17
C THR A 189 -56.99 -17.46 -7.88
N LEU A 190 -57.96 -16.77 -7.28
CA LEU A 190 -57.77 -16.05 -6.02
C LEU A 190 -57.46 -17.00 -4.86
N SER A 191 -58.16 -18.13 -4.74
CA SER A 191 -57.84 -19.17 -3.76
C SER A 191 -56.47 -19.81 -4.01
N GLY A 192 -56.09 -19.99 -5.27
CA GLY A 192 -54.73 -20.44 -5.64
C GLY A 192 -53.65 -19.45 -5.19
N ILE A 193 -53.86 -18.15 -5.39
CA ILE A 193 -52.94 -17.09 -4.92
C ILE A 193 -52.79 -17.11 -3.40
N GLU A 194 -53.88 -17.30 -2.64
CA GLU A 194 -53.83 -17.43 -1.18
C GLU A 194 -52.97 -18.61 -0.73
N VAL A 195 -53.13 -19.77 -1.38
CA VAL A 195 -52.33 -20.97 -1.10
C VAL A 195 -50.87 -20.76 -1.47
N ASP A 196 -50.59 -20.20 -2.65
CA ASP A 196 -49.24 -19.89 -3.10
C ASP A 196 -48.54 -18.92 -2.13
N LEU A 197 -49.24 -17.87 -1.67
CA LEU A 197 -48.72 -16.92 -0.68
C LEU A 197 -48.34 -17.58 0.65
N GLN A 198 -49.11 -18.57 1.09
CA GLN A 198 -48.81 -19.33 2.32
C GLN A 198 -47.64 -20.30 2.15
N ASN A 199 -47.42 -20.79 0.92
CA ASN A 199 -46.38 -21.76 0.60
C ASN A 199 -45.02 -21.15 0.26
N ILE A 200 -44.92 -19.83 0.09
CA ILE A 200 -43.63 -19.16 -0.12
C ILE A 200 -42.75 -19.37 1.11
N ASP A 201 -41.62 -20.05 0.92
CA ASP A 201 -40.60 -20.19 1.95
C ASP A 201 -39.97 -18.82 2.24
N THR A 202 -40.17 -18.34 3.46
CA THR A 202 -39.66 -17.04 3.91
C THR A 202 -38.31 -17.13 4.61
N ASN A 203 -37.79 -18.35 4.84
CA ASN A 203 -36.49 -18.57 5.47
C ASN A 203 -35.37 -18.56 4.42
N VAL A 204 -34.86 -17.38 4.12
CA VAL A 204 -33.93 -17.15 3.03
C VAL A 204 -32.50 -17.51 3.42
N LYS A 205 -31.86 -18.40 2.68
CA LYS A 205 -30.46 -18.84 2.91
C LYS A 205 -29.47 -18.34 1.88
N SER A 206 -29.93 -17.95 0.69
CA SER A 206 -29.08 -17.45 -0.38
C SER A 206 -29.68 -16.21 -1.06
N ILE A 207 -28.81 -15.42 -1.70
CA ILE A 207 -29.23 -14.25 -2.48
C ILE A 207 -30.09 -14.67 -3.67
N GLN A 208 -29.82 -15.84 -4.25
CA GLN A 208 -30.63 -16.38 -5.35
C GLN A 208 -32.05 -16.69 -4.88
N GLN A 209 -32.20 -17.36 -3.72
CA GLN A 209 -33.53 -17.61 -3.14
C GLN A 209 -34.31 -16.32 -2.90
N LEU A 210 -33.65 -15.26 -2.40
CA LEU A 210 -34.30 -13.97 -2.21
C LEU A 210 -34.83 -13.39 -3.53
N ARG A 211 -34.07 -13.52 -4.63
CA ARG A 211 -34.50 -13.10 -5.97
C ARG A 211 -35.66 -13.96 -6.49
N ASP A 212 -35.59 -15.27 -6.30
CA ASP A 212 -36.64 -16.20 -6.73
C ASP A 212 -37.98 -15.90 -6.00
N ILE A 213 -37.91 -15.57 -4.71
CA ILE A 213 -39.08 -15.14 -3.92
C ILE A 213 -39.63 -13.80 -4.44
N SER A 214 -38.76 -12.84 -4.79
CA SER A 214 -39.18 -11.59 -5.43
C SER A 214 -39.99 -11.84 -6.68
N GLU A 215 -39.49 -12.74 -7.52
CA GLU A 215 -40.09 -13.12 -8.79
C GLU A 215 -41.47 -13.76 -8.57
N ASN A 216 -41.57 -14.68 -7.61
CA ASN A 216 -42.84 -15.29 -7.22
C ASN A 216 -43.88 -14.25 -6.80
N TYR A 217 -43.52 -13.26 -5.99
CA TYR A 217 -44.47 -12.20 -5.63
C TYR A 217 -44.89 -11.33 -6.83
N LYS A 218 -43.99 -11.05 -7.77
CA LYS A 218 -44.33 -10.31 -9.00
C LYS A 218 -45.30 -11.10 -9.88
N VAL A 219 -45.09 -12.41 -10.02
CA VAL A 219 -46.04 -13.31 -10.70
C VAL A 219 -47.40 -13.28 -10.01
N LEU A 220 -47.45 -13.40 -8.67
CA LEU A 220 -48.71 -13.34 -7.91
C LEU A 220 -49.39 -11.97 -8.04
N ARG A 221 -48.62 -10.88 -8.05
CA ARG A 221 -49.13 -9.51 -8.27
C ARG A 221 -49.82 -9.41 -9.62
N ILE A 222 -49.23 -9.97 -10.66
CA ILE A 222 -49.79 -9.98 -12.00
C ILE A 222 -51.09 -10.80 -12.04
N LYS A 223 -51.09 -12.01 -11.47
CA LYS A 223 -52.29 -12.86 -11.42
C LYS A 223 -53.45 -12.17 -10.68
N VAL A 224 -53.19 -11.52 -9.55
CA VAL A 224 -54.24 -10.82 -8.78
C VAL A 224 -54.75 -9.57 -9.49
N LEU A 225 -53.91 -8.85 -10.24
CA LEU A 225 -54.35 -7.71 -11.06
C LEU A 225 -55.25 -8.16 -12.21
N ASN A 226 -54.96 -9.30 -12.83
CA ASN A 226 -55.84 -9.87 -13.85
C ASN A 226 -57.19 -10.32 -13.25
N SER A 227 -57.18 -10.95 -12.07
CA SER A 227 -58.42 -11.27 -11.34
C SER A 227 -59.24 -10.02 -11.04
N LYS A 228 -58.61 -8.89 -10.73
CA LYS A 228 -59.29 -7.61 -10.56
C LYS A 228 -59.97 -7.14 -11.85
N GLU A 229 -59.26 -7.16 -12.98
CA GLU A 229 -59.83 -6.78 -14.28
C GLU A 229 -61.03 -7.68 -14.65
N ASN A 230 -60.94 -8.98 -14.39
CA ASN A 230 -62.06 -9.91 -14.59
C ASN A 230 -63.26 -9.57 -13.69
N LEU A 231 -63.04 -9.23 -12.43
CA LEU A 231 -64.10 -8.83 -11.49
C LEU A 231 -64.72 -7.49 -11.89
N ASP A 232 -63.92 -6.52 -12.34
CA ASP A 232 -64.41 -5.25 -12.87
C ASP A 232 -65.31 -5.47 -14.10
N HIS A 233 -64.91 -6.36 -15.01
CA HIS A 233 -65.73 -6.76 -16.16
C HIS A 233 -67.02 -7.48 -15.73
N LEU A 234 -66.93 -8.46 -14.82
CA LEU A 234 -68.10 -9.18 -14.29
C LEU A 234 -69.09 -8.20 -13.61
N THR A 235 -68.59 -7.20 -12.89
CA THR A 235 -69.40 -6.14 -12.29
C THR A 235 -70.11 -5.30 -13.34
N GLN A 236 -69.41 -4.93 -14.43
CA GLN A 236 -69.99 -4.16 -15.53
C GLN A 236 -71.07 -4.94 -16.30
N VAL A 237 -70.83 -6.22 -16.60
CA VAL A 237 -71.80 -7.07 -17.31
C VAL A 237 -73.04 -7.32 -16.43
N SER A 238 -72.84 -7.68 -15.16
CA SER A 238 -73.95 -8.00 -14.23
C SER A 238 -74.79 -6.77 -13.87
N SER A 239 -74.24 -5.55 -13.97
CA SER A 239 -74.99 -4.30 -13.72
C SER A 239 -75.71 -3.75 -14.95
N ALA A 240 -75.39 -4.25 -16.16
CA ALA A 240 -76.01 -3.85 -17.42
C ALA A 240 -77.25 -4.69 -17.78
N GLU A 241 -77.47 -5.82 -17.12
CA GLU A 241 -78.62 -6.70 -17.33
C GLU A 241 -79.88 -6.15 -16.62
N GLU A 242 -81.06 -6.23 -17.27
CA GLU A 242 -82.34 -5.71 -16.74
C GLU A 242 -82.86 -6.50 -15.52
N ASP A 243 -82.50 -7.78 -15.41
CA ASP A 243 -82.77 -8.66 -14.27
C ASP A 243 -81.47 -8.84 -13.46
N GLN A 244 -81.22 -7.96 -12.50
CA GLN A 244 -80.02 -8.01 -11.67
C GLN A 244 -80.01 -9.27 -10.79
N ASP A 245 -78.99 -10.13 -10.98
CA ASP A 245 -78.70 -11.26 -10.10
C ASP A 245 -77.98 -10.75 -8.83
N GLU A 246 -78.75 -10.50 -7.76
CA GLU A 246 -78.24 -10.00 -6.47
C GLU A 246 -77.20 -10.96 -5.84
N ASP A 247 -77.36 -12.28 -6.03
CA ASP A 247 -76.46 -13.29 -5.45
C ASP A 247 -75.10 -13.30 -6.19
N LEU A 248 -75.14 -13.10 -7.51
CA LEU A 248 -73.94 -12.93 -8.33
C LEU A 248 -73.18 -11.65 -7.93
N LEU A 249 -73.90 -10.53 -7.74
CA LEU A 249 -73.31 -9.24 -7.38
C LEU A 249 -72.67 -9.27 -5.98
N ASP A 250 -73.30 -9.94 -5.00
CA ASP A 250 -72.73 -10.15 -3.67
C ASP A 250 -71.46 -11.02 -3.72
N THR A 251 -71.47 -12.08 -4.54
CA THR A 251 -70.31 -12.96 -4.75
C THR A 251 -69.14 -12.21 -5.38
N VAL A 252 -69.39 -11.45 -6.45
CA VAL A 252 -68.39 -10.59 -7.11
C VAL A 252 -67.87 -9.52 -6.14
N GLY A 253 -68.74 -8.95 -5.30
CA GLY A 253 -68.35 -7.99 -4.27
C GLY A 253 -67.41 -8.57 -3.22
N LYS A 254 -67.68 -9.79 -2.71
CA LYS A 254 -66.81 -10.50 -1.79
C LYS A 254 -65.45 -10.83 -2.41
N LEU A 255 -65.44 -11.37 -3.62
CA LEU A 255 -64.20 -11.67 -4.35
C LEU A 255 -63.39 -10.40 -4.65
N SER A 256 -64.05 -9.28 -4.93
CA SER A 256 -63.39 -7.98 -5.13
C SER A 256 -62.71 -7.49 -3.86
N LEU A 257 -63.32 -7.69 -2.68
CA LEU A 257 -62.70 -7.38 -1.40
C LEU A 257 -61.46 -8.27 -1.14
N THR A 258 -61.59 -9.58 -1.31
CA THR A 258 -60.47 -10.53 -1.20
C THR A 258 -59.34 -10.18 -2.16
N CYS A 259 -59.67 -9.87 -3.42
CA CYS A 259 -58.70 -9.44 -4.43
C CYS A 259 -57.96 -8.17 -3.99
N GLN A 260 -58.67 -7.21 -3.41
CA GLN A 260 -58.06 -5.97 -2.91
C GLN A 260 -57.14 -6.20 -1.70
N GLU A 261 -57.52 -7.08 -0.78
CA GLU A 261 -56.67 -7.49 0.36
C GLU A 261 -55.39 -8.20 -0.10
N LEU A 262 -55.51 -9.09 -1.09
CA LEU A 262 -54.38 -9.77 -1.71
C LEU A 262 -53.44 -8.80 -2.43
N ILE A 263 -53.97 -7.84 -3.20
CA ILE A 263 -53.16 -6.78 -3.83
C ILE A 263 -52.34 -6.03 -2.78
N CYS A 264 -52.98 -5.56 -1.71
CA CYS A 264 -52.30 -4.84 -0.63
C CYS A 264 -51.21 -5.70 0.01
N THR A 265 -51.51 -6.96 0.31
CA THR A 265 -50.58 -7.90 0.95
C THR A 265 -49.37 -8.17 0.06
N ILE A 266 -49.59 -8.52 -1.21
CA ILE A 266 -48.52 -8.79 -2.17
C ILE A 266 -47.64 -7.56 -2.37
N GLN A 267 -48.22 -6.36 -2.50
CA GLN A 267 -47.46 -5.12 -2.64
C GLN A 267 -46.58 -4.82 -1.42
N GLN A 268 -47.10 -5.03 -0.21
CA GLN A 268 -46.30 -4.87 1.02
C GLN A 268 -45.12 -5.85 1.05
N ARG A 269 -45.33 -7.11 0.64
CA ARG A 269 -44.26 -8.12 0.59
C ARG A 269 -43.21 -7.80 -0.46
N ILE A 270 -43.60 -7.32 -1.64
CA ILE A 270 -42.66 -6.86 -2.68
C ILE A 270 -41.80 -5.70 -2.16
N ALA A 271 -42.43 -4.67 -1.59
CA ALA A 271 -41.71 -3.51 -1.08
C ALA A 271 -40.70 -3.86 0.04
N SER A 272 -41.09 -4.76 0.95
CA SER A 272 -40.20 -5.28 2.00
C SER A 272 -39.00 -6.01 1.40
N LEU A 273 -39.24 -6.82 0.38
CA LEU A 273 -38.21 -7.66 -0.22
C LEU A 273 -37.26 -6.88 -1.13
N GLU A 274 -37.75 -5.86 -1.84
CA GLU A 274 -36.92 -4.89 -2.58
C GLU A 274 -35.99 -4.11 -1.64
N TYR A 275 -36.50 -3.68 -0.48
CA TYR A 275 -35.68 -3.07 0.57
C TYR A 275 -34.58 -4.02 1.05
N THR A 276 -34.93 -5.28 1.35
CA THR A 276 -33.97 -6.31 1.76
C THR A 276 -32.91 -6.57 0.68
N LEU A 277 -33.30 -6.68 -0.59
CA LEU A 277 -32.38 -6.90 -1.71
C LEU A 277 -31.35 -5.76 -1.85
N ASP A 278 -31.77 -4.49 -1.75
CA ASP A 278 -30.87 -3.33 -1.80
C ASP A 278 -29.85 -3.37 -0.65
N HIS A 279 -30.30 -3.71 0.57
CA HIS A 279 -29.41 -3.86 1.72
C HIS A 279 -28.42 -5.04 1.57
N VAL A 280 -28.88 -6.16 1.01
CA VAL A 280 -28.02 -7.31 0.70
C VAL A 280 -26.96 -6.94 -0.33
N GLN A 281 -27.33 -6.29 -1.44
CA GLN A 281 -26.38 -5.84 -2.46
C GLN A 281 -25.32 -4.89 -1.87
N LYS A 282 -25.73 -3.89 -1.08
CA LYS A 282 -24.80 -2.99 -0.38
C LYS A 282 -23.85 -3.74 0.54
N THR A 283 -24.34 -4.78 1.22
CA THR A 283 -23.52 -5.61 2.12
C THR A 283 -22.50 -6.43 1.33
N VAL A 284 -22.89 -7.03 0.20
CA VAL A 284 -21.98 -7.78 -0.69
C VAL A 284 -20.88 -6.88 -1.23
N SER A 285 -21.21 -5.73 -1.80
CA SER A 285 -20.18 -4.80 -2.33
C SER A 285 -19.21 -4.31 -1.24
N ARG A 286 -19.70 -4.18 -0.01
CA ARG A 286 -18.87 -3.82 1.14
C ARG A 286 -17.92 -4.96 1.53
N VAL A 287 -18.37 -6.21 1.50
CA VAL A 287 -17.54 -7.40 1.74
C VAL A 287 -16.45 -7.53 0.67
N GLU A 288 -16.77 -7.30 -0.60
CA GLU A 288 -15.79 -7.32 -1.70
C GLU A 288 -14.69 -6.26 -1.52
N ARG A 289 -15.06 -5.03 -1.15
CA ARG A 289 -14.10 -3.96 -0.85
C ARG A 289 -13.19 -4.30 0.33
N ILE A 290 -13.74 -4.90 1.39
CA ILE A 290 -12.93 -5.39 2.52
C ILE A 290 -11.96 -6.47 2.04
N SER A 291 -12.40 -7.41 1.20
CA SER A 291 -11.55 -8.47 0.65
C SER A 291 -10.35 -7.93 -0.14
N LEU A 292 -10.56 -6.92 -0.99
CA LEU A 292 -9.49 -6.23 -1.70
C LEU A 292 -8.51 -5.55 -0.74
N THR A 293 -9.05 -4.86 0.27
CA THR A 293 -8.24 -4.18 1.29
C THR A 293 -7.37 -5.19 2.05
N VAL A 294 -7.93 -6.30 2.52
CA VAL A 294 -7.19 -7.37 3.22
C VAL A 294 -6.08 -7.93 2.33
N SER A 295 -6.37 -8.19 1.05
CA SER A 295 -5.37 -8.69 0.09
C SER A 295 -4.23 -7.70 -0.13
N HIS A 296 -4.52 -6.39 -0.14
CA HIS A 296 -3.50 -5.34 -0.19
C HIS A 296 -2.63 -5.30 1.08
N LEU A 297 -3.24 -5.46 2.26
CA LEU A 297 -2.52 -5.51 3.53
C LEU A 297 -1.59 -6.72 3.59
N GLU A 298 -2.05 -7.90 3.18
CA GLU A 298 -1.25 -9.13 3.08
C GLU A 298 -0.04 -8.94 2.17
N SER A 299 -0.25 -8.45 0.94
CA SER A 299 0.85 -8.20 -0.01
C SER A 299 1.87 -7.17 0.50
N THR A 300 1.38 -6.12 1.17
CA THR A 300 2.27 -5.12 1.78
C THR A 300 3.07 -5.71 2.93
N LEU A 301 2.47 -6.60 3.73
CA LEU A 301 3.14 -7.30 4.82
C LEU A 301 4.23 -8.25 4.32
N GLU A 302 3.95 -9.03 3.28
CA GLU A 302 4.93 -9.91 2.62
C GLU A 302 6.16 -9.12 2.15
N ARG A 303 5.93 -7.95 1.53
CA ARG A 303 7.02 -7.05 1.12
C ARG A 303 7.84 -6.54 2.30
N CYS A 304 7.22 -6.26 3.45
CA CYS A 304 7.92 -5.87 4.67
C CYS A 304 8.75 -7.03 5.25
N GLN A 305 8.28 -8.27 5.13
CA GLN A 305 9.02 -9.45 5.57
C GLN A 305 10.24 -9.73 4.67
N ALA A 306 10.15 -9.45 3.38
CA ALA A 306 11.21 -9.70 2.41
C ALA A 306 12.47 -8.81 2.59
N VAL A 307 12.38 -7.70 3.32
CA VAL A 307 13.49 -6.73 3.43
C VAL A 307 14.32 -6.88 4.71
N ASP A 308 14.26 -8.02 5.40
CA ASP A 308 14.97 -8.21 6.68
C ASP A 308 16.51 -8.10 6.57
N LYS A 309 17.08 -8.19 5.37
CA LYS A 309 18.54 -8.11 5.15
C LYS A 309 19.03 -6.75 4.65
N GLU A 310 18.10 -5.81 4.50
CA GLU A 310 18.37 -4.55 3.84
C GLU A 310 18.98 -3.50 4.80
N GLY A 311 19.40 -2.37 4.22
CA GLY A 311 20.00 -1.27 4.97
C GLY A 311 19.03 -0.50 5.87
N GLU A 312 19.59 0.31 6.78
CA GLU A 312 18.83 1.06 7.81
C GLU A 312 17.60 1.81 7.26
N GLN A 313 17.74 2.49 6.13
CA GLN A 313 16.65 3.29 5.53
C GLN A 313 15.50 2.42 5.03
N ILE A 314 15.81 1.25 4.46
CA ILE A 314 14.81 0.30 3.97
C ILE A 314 14.07 -0.33 5.15
N LEU A 315 14.79 -0.70 6.22
CA LEU A 315 14.20 -1.20 7.46
C LEU A 315 13.27 -0.16 8.12
N LYS A 316 13.67 1.12 8.18
CA LYS A 316 12.81 2.21 8.66
C LYS A 316 11.56 2.39 7.79
N ALA A 317 11.69 2.32 6.47
CA ALA A 317 10.56 2.42 5.55
C ALA A 317 9.58 1.23 5.70
N ALA A 318 10.10 0.02 5.92
CA ALA A 318 9.29 -1.16 6.20
C ALA A 318 8.57 -1.03 7.55
N LEU A 319 9.24 -0.56 8.60
CA LEU A 319 8.60 -0.28 9.90
C LEU A 319 7.48 0.76 9.79
N HIS A 320 7.68 1.80 8.96
CA HIS A 320 6.62 2.78 8.68
C HIS A 320 5.44 2.14 7.94
N SER A 321 5.71 1.31 6.92
CA SER A 321 4.69 0.55 6.20
C SER A 321 3.92 -0.38 7.15
N CYS A 322 4.62 -1.03 8.09
CA CYS A 322 4.00 -1.84 9.14
C CYS A 322 3.05 -1.02 10.04
N GLN A 323 3.40 0.23 10.34
CA GLN A 323 2.50 1.12 11.07
C GLN A 323 1.25 1.46 10.27
N THR A 324 1.39 1.73 8.96
CA THR A 324 0.24 1.97 8.07
C THR A 324 -0.69 0.76 7.96
N ILE A 325 -0.13 -0.46 7.93
CA ILE A 325 -0.92 -1.70 7.99
C ILE A 325 -1.70 -1.76 9.30
N TYR A 326 -1.04 -1.51 10.44
CA TYR A 326 -1.67 -1.54 11.76
C TYR A 326 -2.82 -0.53 11.89
N ASP A 327 -2.64 0.71 11.42
CA ASP A 327 -3.69 1.74 11.42
C ASP A 327 -4.87 1.40 10.50
N SER A 328 -4.61 0.65 9.42
CA SER A 328 -5.62 0.21 8.47
C SER A 328 -6.38 -1.03 8.95
N LEU A 329 -5.73 -1.88 9.75
CA LEU A 329 -6.34 -3.06 10.37
C LEU A 329 -7.55 -2.66 11.23
N GLY A 330 -7.37 -1.70 12.14
CA GLY A 330 -8.46 -1.26 13.03
C GLY A 330 -9.67 -0.70 12.28
N ARG A 331 -9.44 0.05 11.18
CA ARG A 331 -10.53 0.54 10.31
C ARG A 331 -11.23 -0.60 9.59
N THR A 332 -10.48 -1.61 9.15
CA THR A 332 -11.02 -2.77 8.42
C THR A 332 -11.83 -3.68 9.35
N GLU A 333 -11.38 -3.88 10.60
CA GLU A 333 -12.11 -4.61 11.65
C GLU A 333 -13.45 -3.94 12.02
N GLU A 334 -13.44 -2.60 12.15
CA GLU A 334 -14.68 -1.83 12.33
C GLU A 334 -15.62 -2.04 11.13
N ASP A 335 -15.05 -2.07 9.92
CA ASP A 335 -15.82 -2.25 8.71
C ASP A 335 -16.48 -3.64 8.61
N VAL A 336 -15.79 -4.70 9.07
CA VAL A 336 -16.34 -6.06 9.22
C VAL A 336 -17.43 -6.11 10.28
N THR A 337 -17.26 -5.42 11.41
CA THR A 337 -18.27 -5.36 12.48
C THR A 337 -19.58 -4.75 11.99
N LYS A 338 -19.49 -3.66 11.21
CA LYS A 338 -20.65 -3.05 10.55
C LYS A 338 -21.33 -4.00 9.56
N VAL A 339 -20.57 -4.79 8.78
CA VAL A 339 -21.15 -5.83 7.91
C VAL A 339 -21.95 -6.84 8.73
N LYS A 340 -21.39 -7.33 9.84
CA LYS A 340 -22.09 -8.27 10.73
C LYS A 340 -23.37 -7.69 11.30
N GLN A 341 -23.36 -6.42 11.71
CA GLN A 341 -24.55 -5.73 12.19
C GLN A 341 -25.63 -5.60 11.09
N CYS A 342 -25.23 -5.29 9.86
CA CYS A 342 -26.15 -5.28 8.71
C CYS A 342 -26.77 -6.66 8.49
N MET A 343 -25.96 -7.72 8.53
CA MET A 343 -26.45 -9.10 8.40
C MET A 343 -27.38 -9.51 9.53
N GLU A 344 -27.10 -9.11 10.77
CA GLU A 344 -28.00 -9.37 11.91
C GLU A 344 -29.33 -8.64 11.74
N THR A 345 -29.32 -7.42 11.20
CA THR A 345 -30.53 -6.66 10.89
C THR A 345 -31.37 -7.37 9.82
N LEU A 346 -30.73 -7.86 8.75
CA LEU A 346 -31.37 -8.63 7.68
C LEU A 346 -31.98 -9.95 8.19
N SER A 347 -31.34 -10.60 9.18
CA SER A 347 -31.88 -11.82 9.80
C SER A 347 -33.14 -11.60 10.65
N LYS A 348 -33.41 -10.35 11.03
CA LYS A 348 -34.55 -9.95 11.87
C LYS A 348 -35.69 -9.33 11.06
N ASP A 349 -35.62 -9.38 9.73
CA ASP A 349 -36.70 -8.89 8.88
C ASP A 349 -38.02 -9.64 9.19
N PRO A 350 -39.13 -8.94 9.44
CA PRO A 350 -40.39 -9.55 9.88
C PRO A 350 -41.10 -10.34 8.78
N HIS A 351 -40.68 -10.20 7.52
CA HIS A 351 -41.33 -10.81 6.37
C HIS A 351 -40.45 -11.85 5.68
N HIS A 352 -39.14 -11.63 5.65
CA HIS A 352 -38.14 -12.43 4.94
C HIS A 352 -36.83 -12.49 5.73
N PRO A 353 -36.77 -13.20 6.88
CA PRO A 353 -35.53 -13.35 7.64
C PRO A 353 -34.43 -13.97 6.77
N CYS A 354 -33.34 -13.22 6.59
CA CYS A 354 -32.25 -13.59 5.70
C CYS A 354 -31.02 -14.11 6.46
N HIS A 355 -30.75 -15.40 6.33
CA HIS A 355 -29.59 -16.10 6.88
C HIS A 355 -28.61 -16.48 5.75
N LEU A 356 -28.04 -15.47 5.08
CA LEU A 356 -27.18 -15.65 3.91
C LEU A 356 -25.90 -16.46 4.23
N GLU A 357 -25.95 -17.79 4.06
CA GLU A 357 -24.91 -18.72 4.53
C GLU A 357 -23.55 -18.49 3.85
N GLU A 358 -23.55 -18.31 2.52
CA GLU A 358 -22.33 -18.06 1.73
C GLU A 358 -21.66 -16.74 2.11
N LEU A 359 -22.45 -15.67 2.26
CA LEU A 359 -21.95 -14.36 2.66
C LEU A 359 -21.41 -14.39 4.09
N SER A 360 -22.08 -15.12 4.98
CA SER A 360 -21.61 -15.36 6.35
C SER A 360 -20.26 -16.07 6.38
N ALA A 361 -20.11 -17.13 5.59
CA ALA A 361 -18.85 -17.86 5.46
C ALA A 361 -17.72 -16.95 4.93
N GLN A 362 -17.99 -16.09 3.94
CA GLN A 362 -17.01 -15.11 3.44
C GLN A 362 -16.59 -14.11 4.53
N VAL A 363 -17.54 -13.61 5.32
CA VAL A 363 -17.24 -12.67 6.42
C VAL A 363 -16.40 -13.33 7.51
N VAL A 364 -16.67 -14.61 7.84
CA VAL A 364 -15.85 -15.38 8.77
C VAL A 364 -14.43 -15.56 8.24
N ALA A 365 -14.28 -15.98 6.98
CA ALA A 365 -12.96 -16.15 6.35
C ALA A 365 -12.16 -14.82 6.28
N LEU A 366 -12.84 -13.70 6.02
CA LEU A 366 -12.20 -12.37 6.07
C LEU A 366 -11.73 -11.99 7.47
N GLN A 367 -12.50 -12.35 8.50
CA GLN A 367 -12.11 -12.11 9.88
C GLN A 367 -10.89 -12.94 10.27
N GLU A 368 -10.84 -14.22 9.88
CA GLU A 368 -9.69 -15.09 10.13
C GLU A 368 -8.43 -14.57 9.42
N ARG A 369 -8.56 -14.11 8.17
CA ARG A 369 -7.44 -13.47 7.44
C ARG A 369 -6.96 -12.19 8.14
N LEU A 370 -7.88 -11.35 8.60
CA LEU A 370 -7.53 -10.14 9.35
C LEU A 370 -6.78 -10.47 10.65
N GLU A 371 -7.22 -11.47 11.39
CA GLU A 371 -6.55 -11.92 12.61
C GLU A 371 -5.14 -12.46 12.32
N ALA A 372 -4.98 -13.22 11.23
CA ALA A 372 -3.67 -13.68 10.76
C ALA A 372 -2.74 -12.50 10.40
N VAL A 373 -3.24 -11.49 9.67
CA VAL A 373 -2.49 -10.26 9.39
C VAL A 373 -2.12 -9.52 10.68
N ALA A 374 -3.02 -9.46 11.65
CA ALA A 374 -2.83 -8.81 12.95
C ALA A 374 -1.75 -9.47 13.82
N GLU A 375 -1.60 -10.80 13.75
CA GLU A 375 -0.51 -11.51 14.43
C GLU A 375 0.80 -11.38 13.65
N ASN A 376 0.77 -11.62 12.34
CA ASN A 376 1.96 -11.54 11.49
C ASN A 376 2.59 -10.14 11.49
N ILE A 377 1.80 -9.06 11.60
CA ILE A 377 2.33 -7.70 11.69
C ILE A 377 3.07 -7.46 13.01
N LYS A 378 2.62 -8.05 14.13
CA LYS A 378 3.30 -7.93 15.43
C LYS A 378 4.67 -8.60 15.37
N GLU A 379 4.72 -9.81 14.83
CA GLU A 379 5.96 -10.57 14.63
C GLU A 379 6.92 -9.82 13.70
N THR A 380 6.44 -9.44 12.52
CA THR A 380 7.24 -8.73 11.51
C THR A 380 7.81 -7.43 12.06
N ARG A 381 7.01 -6.65 12.81
CA ARG A 381 7.49 -5.41 13.44
C ARG A 381 8.54 -5.66 14.52
N SER A 382 8.41 -6.74 15.28
CA SER A 382 9.42 -7.14 16.27
C SER A 382 10.74 -7.50 15.59
N ASN A 383 10.69 -8.34 14.54
CA ASN A 383 11.87 -8.72 13.77
C ASN A 383 12.56 -7.50 13.15
N LEU A 384 11.81 -6.66 12.44
CA LEU A 384 12.35 -5.46 11.81
C LEU A 384 12.97 -4.47 12.81
N LYS A 385 12.40 -4.33 14.02
CA LYS A 385 13.00 -3.50 15.09
C LYS A 385 14.33 -4.07 15.58
N ASN A 386 14.36 -5.35 15.90
CA ASN A 386 15.60 -6.03 16.33
C ASN A 386 16.68 -5.91 15.24
N ARG A 387 16.26 -6.05 13.98
CA ARG A 387 17.14 -5.93 12.83
C ARG A 387 17.69 -4.52 12.66
N LEU A 388 16.85 -3.51 12.81
CA LEU A 388 17.24 -2.11 12.78
C LEU A 388 18.24 -1.79 13.90
N GLU A 389 18.02 -2.28 15.12
CA GLU A 389 18.94 -2.09 16.24
C GLU A 389 20.32 -2.71 15.96
N MET A 390 20.36 -3.93 15.40
CA MET A 390 21.62 -4.56 14.98
C MET A 390 22.33 -3.73 13.91
N TRP A 391 21.59 -3.19 12.95
CA TRP A 391 22.12 -2.31 11.90
C TRP A 391 22.70 -1.01 12.46
N GLN A 392 22.03 -0.40 13.43
CA GLN A 392 22.48 0.83 14.09
C GLN A 392 23.75 0.62 14.92
N LYS A 393 23.86 -0.52 15.60
CA LYS A 393 25.09 -0.91 16.32
C LYS A 393 26.25 -1.06 15.34
N PHE A 394 26.06 -1.84 14.28
CA PHE A 394 27.06 -2.02 13.22
C PHE A 394 27.55 -0.68 12.65
N MET A 395 26.62 0.23 12.31
CA MET A 395 26.98 1.56 11.81
C MET A 395 27.77 2.38 12.84
N SER A 396 27.34 2.38 14.10
CA SER A 396 28.02 3.12 15.18
C SER A 396 29.44 2.59 15.41
N SER A 397 29.64 1.27 15.38
CA SER A 397 30.96 0.65 15.49
C SER A 397 31.83 0.92 14.27
N SER A 398 31.24 0.93 13.07
CA SER A 398 31.95 1.26 11.82
C SER A 398 32.44 2.71 11.84
N ASP A 399 31.58 3.66 12.25
CA ASP A 399 31.93 5.06 12.40
C ASP A 399 33.00 5.29 13.48
N ALA A 400 32.95 4.52 14.58
CA ALA A 400 33.95 4.58 15.65
C ALA A 400 35.34 4.12 15.17
N VAL A 401 35.40 3.01 14.42
CA VAL A 401 36.66 2.52 13.82
C VAL A 401 37.21 3.54 12.81
N ASP A 402 36.37 4.08 11.93
CA ASP A 402 36.82 5.08 10.95
C ASP A 402 37.28 6.37 11.61
N SER A 403 36.57 6.85 12.64
CA SER A 403 36.96 8.05 13.39
C SER A 403 38.30 7.86 14.10
N PHE A 404 38.51 6.71 14.73
CA PHE A 404 39.78 6.37 15.38
C PHE A 404 40.91 6.26 14.35
N LEU A 405 40.70 5.56 13.24
CA LEU A 405 41.71 5.46 12.17
C LEU A 405 42.06 6.84 11.59
N GLN A 406 41.07 7.69 11.40
CA GLN A 406 41.28 9.07 10.93
C GLN A 406 42.11 9.89 11.92
N GLU A 407 41.87 9.75 13.23
CA GLU A 407 42.65 10.41 14.27
C GLU A 407 44.11 9.92 14.29
N VAL A 408 44.32 8.60 14.26
CA VAL A 408 45.67 8.00 14.23
C VAL A 408 46.42 8.44 12.98
N GLU A 409 45.78 8.44 11.82
CA GLU A 409 46.37 8.90 10.57
C GLU A 409 46.73 10.39 10.63
N TYR A 410 45.87 11.23 11.19
CA TYR A 410 46.14 12.66 11.38
C TYR A 410 47.34 12.89 12.31
N LEU A 411 47.38 12.19 13.46
CA LEU A 411 48.49 12.28 14.39
C LEU A 411 49.80 11.77 13.79
N LEU A 412 49.75 10.67 13.04
CA LEU A 412 50.91 10.11 12.34
C LEU A 412 51.44 11.06 11.26
N GLU A 413 50.56 11.73 10.52
CA GLU A 413 50.97 12.72 9.51
C GLU A 413 51.61 13.94 10.17
N SER A 414 51.01 14.44 11.26
CA SER A 414 51.57 15.56 12.04
C SER A 414 52.93 15.23 12.68
N ALA A 415 53.19 13.95 12.96
CA ALA A 415 54.44 13.47 13.53
C ALA A 415 55.60 13.46 12.52
N LEU A 416 55.33 13.57 11.22
CA LEU A 416 56.39 13.62 10.21
C LEU A 416 57.11 14.99 10.17
N ASP A 417 56.48 16.04 10.72
CA ASP A 417 56.98 17.42 10.69
C ASP A 417 57.65 17.81 12.03
N LEU A 418 58.87 17.33 12.29
CA LEU A 418 59.63 17.80 13.47
C LEU A 418 60.26 19.19 13.22
N PRO A 419 59.88 20.24 13.97
CA PRO A 419 60.38 21.61 13.73
C PRO A 419 61.82 21.86 14.19
N SER A 420 62.37 21.05 15.11
CA SER A 420 63.80 21.12 15.47
C SER A 420 64.33 19.75 15.91
N VAL A 421 65.46 19.33 15.35
CA VAL A 421 66.10 18.06 15.68
C VAL A 421 67.06 18.25 16.84
N ASN A 422 66.61 17.92 18.05
CA ASN A 422 67.47 17.77 19.22
C ASN A 422 67.13 16.47 19.97
N ARG A 423 68.08 15.96 20.79
CA ARG A 423 67.96 14.64 21.43
C ARG A 423 66.71 14.51 22.32
N ALA A 424 66.36 15.57 23.04
CA ALA A 424 65.22 15.56 23.95
C ALA A 424 63.90 15.56 23.16
N ALA A 425 63.81 16.35 22.10
CA ALA A 425 62.67 16.39 21.19
C ALA A 425 62.46 15.05 20.47
N LEU A 426 63.53 14.44 19.93
CA LEU A 426 63.46 13.11 19.30
C LEU A 426 62.99 12.04 20.28
N ARG A 427 63.49 12.05 21.53
CA ARG A 427 63.06 11.08 22.55
C ARG A 427 61.58 11.23 22.88
N LYS A 428 61.14 12.45 23.16
CA LYS A 428 59.73 12.73 23.45
C LYS A 428 58.82 12.33 22.29
N HIS A 429 59.28 12.55 21.07
CA HIS A 429 58.52 12.19 19.88
C HIS A 429 58.39 10.67 19.68
N VAL A 430 59.46 9.91 19.92
CA VAL A 430 59.40 8.45 19.93
C VAL A 430 58.44 7.95 21.01
N GLU A 431 58.47 8.54 22.22
CA GLU A 431 57.52 8.20 23.30
C GLU A 431 56.06 8.49 22.89
N GLU A 432 55.79 9.63 22.25
CA GLU A 432 54.46 10.00 21.73
C GLU A 432 53.95 8.99 20.67
N LEU A 433 54.82 8.57 19.74
CA LEU A 433 54.47 7.55 18.73
C LEU A 433 54.28 6.15 19.33
N GLN A 434 55.11 5.75 20.29
CA GLN A 434 54.96 4.49 21.02
C GLN A 434 53.66 4.46 21.84
N ASN A 435 53.26 5.59 22.42
CA ASN A 435 51.96 5.73 23.08
C ASN A 435 50.80 5.56 22.09
N LEU A 436 50.92 6.12 20.87
CA LEU A 436 49.93 5.94 19.81
C LEU A 436 49.84 4.46 19.36
N GLN A 437 50.98 3.77 19.27
CA GLN A 437 51.03 2.33 18.99
C GLN A 437 50.35 1.51 20.09
N GLY A 438 50.59 1.86 21.36
CA GLY A 438 49.89 1.27 22.50
C GLY A 438 48.39 1.50 22.44
N SER A 439 47.95 2.72 22.09
CA SER A 439 46.53 3.04 21.89
C SER A 439 45.89 2.20 20.78
N MET A 440 46.60 2.02 19.66
CA MET A 440 46.14 1.16 18.57
C MET A 440 45.96 -0.30 19.02
N ALA A 441 46.91 -0.84 19.79
CA ALA A 441 46.77 -2.19 20.35
C ALA A 441 45.58 -2.31 21.33
N THR A 442 45.34 -1.31 22.18
CA THR A 442 44.19 -1.33 23.11
C THR A 442 42.84 -1.25 22.38
N ASN A 443 42.80 -0.54 21.26
CA ASN A 443 41.58 -0.30 20.48
C ASN A 443 41.32 -1.37 19.40
N GLU A 444 42.17 -2.40 19.28
CA GLU A 444 41.92 -3.55 18.39
C GLU A 444 40.58 -4.24 18.70
N THR A 445 40.12 -4.14 19.95
CA THR A 445 38.80 -4.59 20.38
C THR A 445 37.64 -3.93 19.60
N LEU A 446 37.78 -2.69 19.14
CA LEU A 446 36.77 -2.02 18.31
C LEU A 446 36.58 -2.75 16.96
N LEU A 447 37.68 -3.21 16.38
CA LEU A 447 37.67 -3.93 15.11
C LEU A 447 37.04 -5.33 15.27
N GLU A 448 37.27 -5.99 16.41
CA GLU A 448 36.63 -7.27 16.73
C GLU A 448 35.13 -7.13 17.02
N ILE A 449 34.71 -6.07 17.71
CA ILE A 449 33.29 -5.74 17.90
C ILE A 449 32.63 -5.52 16.53
N LEU A 450 33.24 -4.71 15.67
CA LEU A 450 32.74 -4.44 14.32
C LEU A 450 32.60 -5.71 13.48
N LYS A 451 33.60 -6.61 13.50
CA LYS A 451 33.52 -7.91 12.80
C LYS A 451 32.34 -8.74 13.30
N THR A 452 32.14 -8.77 14.62
CA THR A 452 31.05 -9.51 15.26
C THR A 452 29.70 -8.93 14.84
N GLU A 453 29.55 -7.61 14.86
CA GLU A 453 28.33 -6.92 14.44
C GLU A 453 28.05 -7.08 12.93
N ALA A 454 29.09 -7.09 12.10
CA ALA A 454 28.97 -7.32 10.66
C ALA A 454 28.46 -8.72 10.32
N VAL A 455 28.78 -9.74 11.13
CA VAL A 455 28.20 -11.09 11.00
C VAL A 455 26.70 -11.03 11.27
N TYR A 456 26.28 -10.35 12.35
CA TYR A 456 24.86 -10.22 12.65
C TYR A 456 24.11 -9.57 11.49
N VAL A 457 24.63 -8.50 10.87
CA VAL A 457 23.97 -7.81 9.74
C VAL A 457 24.24 -8.40 8.35
N GLU A 458 24.98 -9.52 8.26
CA GLU A 458 25.39 -10.14 6.98
C GLU A 458 26.18 -9.20 6.04
N LYS A 459 27.00 -8.30 6.61
CA LYS A 459 27.84 -7.31 5.88
C LYS A 459 29.34 -7.45 6.17
N THR A 460 29.81 -8.69 6.31
CA THR A 460 31.23 -8.99 6.61
C THR A 460 32.21 -8.40 5.59
N HIS A 461 31.85 -8.40 4.30
CA HIS A 461 32.65 -7.81 3.22
C HIS A 461 32.88 -6.28 3.38
N CYS A 462 31.98 -5.56 4.05
CA CYS A 462 32.14 -4.13 4.27
C CYS A 462 33.29 -3.81 5.25
N VAL A 463 33.59 -4.73 6.17
CA VAL A 463 34.64 -4.56 7.20
C VAL A 463 36.03 -4.78 6.62
N GLU A 464 36.17 -5.47 5.48
CA GLU A 464 37.46 -5.76 4.86
C GLU A 464 38.26 -4.49 4.54
N THR A 465 37.59 -3.43 4.10
CA THR A 465 38.25 -2.15 3.79
C THR A 465 38.83 -1.51 5.05
N GLN A 466 38.07 -1.50 6.15
CA GLN A 466 38.50 -0.96 7.43
C GLN A 466 39.63 -1.81 8.04
N GLN A 467 39.58 -3.14 7.89
CA GLN A 467 40.65 -4.05 8.29
C GLN A 467 41.95 -3.80 7.52
N ILE A 468 41.87 -3.64 6.19
CA ILE A 468 43.04 -3.34 5.36
C ILE A 468 43.64 -1.99 5.77
N ARG A 469 42.80 -0.97 5.95
CA ARG A 469 43.22 0.36 6.41
C ARG A 469 43.89 0.29 7.79
N TRP A 470 43.29 -0.43 8.74
CA TRP A 470 43.87 -0.66 10.06
C TRP A 470 45.26 -1.28 10.00
N ASN A 471 45.40 -2.38 9.25
CA ASN A 471 46.68 -3.07 9.09
C ASN A 471 47.73 -2.15 8.43
N SER A 472 47.33 -1.37 7.42
CA SER A 472 48.22 -0.44 6.73
C SER A 472 48.70 0.69 7.64
N VAL A 473 47.81 1.31 8.42
CA VAL A 473 48.15 2.37 9.38
C VAL A 473 49.07 1.83 10.47
N SER A 474 48.79 0.64 10.99
CA SER A 474 49.62 -0.03 11.99
C SER A 474 51.05 -0.27 11.49
N GLN A 475 51.19 -0.86 10.30
CA GLN A 475 52.51 -1.08 9.67
C GLN A 475 53.25 0.23 9.40
N ARG A 476 52.52 1.29 8.98
CA ARG A 476 53.11 2.60 8.72
C ARG A 476 53.62 3.24 10.02
N LEU A 477 52.85 3.13 11.11
CA LEU A 477 53.25 3.60 12.43
C LEU A 477 54.51 2.87 12.93
N GLU A 478 54.57 1.55 12.81
CA GLU A 478 55.76 0.76 13.16
C GLU A 478 57.00 1.22 12.38
N SER A 479 56.86 1.45 11.08
CA SER A 479 57.96 1.93 10.22
C SER A 479 58.45 3.33 10.65
N VAL A 480 57.53 4.24 10.99
CA VAL A 480 57.87 5.59 11.44
C VAL A 480 58.56 5.58 12.81
N ILE A 481 58.07 4.77 13.76
CA ILE A 481 58.72 4.56 15.06
C ILE A 481 60.15 4.07 14.87
N LEU A 482 60.35 3.00 14.10
CA LEU A 482 61.68 2.43 13.85
C LEU A 482 62.64 3.48 13.24
N ARG A 483 62.14 4.31 12.32
CA ARG A 483 62.93 5.39 11.72
C ARG A 483 63.38 6.41 12.75
N TYR A 484 62.48 6.84 13.65
CA TYR A 484 62.80 7.83 14.68
C TYR A 484 63.63 7.26 15.83
N GLU A 485 63.46 5.99 16.19
CA GLU A 485 64.34 5.28 17.12
C GLU A 485 65.77 5.21 16.59
N THR A 486 65.92 4.85 15.30
CA THR A 486 67.23 4.85 14.63
C THR A 486 67.85 6.25 14.61
N ALA A 487 67.05 7.28 14.32
CA ALA A 487 67.50 8.67 14.34
C ALA A 487 67.94 9.11 15.76
N LEU A 488 67.19 8.71 16.79
CA LEU A 488 67.52 8.98 18.20
C LEU A 488 68.81 8.28 18.62
N GLU A 489 69.05 7.05 18.18
CA GLU A 489 70.30 6.32 18.42
C GLU A 489 71.49 7.03 17.77
N LEU A 490 71.38 7.36 16.48
CA LEU A 490 72.42 8.08 15.73
C LEU A 490 72.72 9.44 16.36
N TRP A 491 71.69 10.19 16.75
CA TRP A 491 71.85 11.48 17.41
C TRP A 491 72.47 11.35 18.80
N SER A 492 72.09 10.32 19.55
CA SER A 492 72.71 10.02 20.85
C SER A 492 74.20 9.73 20.70
N ARG A 493 74.59 8.96 19.68
CA ARG A 493 75.98 8.68 19.36
C ARG A 493 76.74 9.93 18.90
N PHE A 494 76.11 10.78 18.08
CA PHE A 494 76.68 12.07 17.69
C PHE A 494 76.97 12.95 18.90
N VAL A 495 76.00 13.10 19.82
CA VAL A 495 76.19 13.90 21.05
C VAL A 495 77.32 13.32 21.92
N THR A 496 77.43 12.00 22.04
CA THR A 496 78.55 11.37 22.76
C THR A 496 79.90 11.70 22.11
N VAL A 497 80.02 11.52 20.79
CA VAL A 497 81.26 11.82 20.05
C VAL A 497 81.59 13.32 20.10
N GLN A 498 80.58 14.19 20.00
CA GLN A 498 80.74 15.63 20.13
C GLN A 498 81.32 16.00 21.51
N GLU A 499 80.84 15.37 22.58
CA GLU A 499 81.35 15.58 23.93
C GLU A 499 82.79 15.04 24.07
N GLU A 500 83.09 13.86 23.54
CA GLU A 500 84.46 13.32 23.51
C GLU A 500 85.44 14.25 22.78
N VAL A 501 85.03 14.81 21.63
CA VAL A 501 85.81 15.81 20.89
C VAL A 501 85.96 17.09 21.71
N ARG A 502 84.89 17.57 22.37
CA ARG A 502 84.95 18.75 23.23
C ARG A 502 85.97 18.56 24.36
N VAL A 503 85.88 17.45 25.09
CA VAL A 503 86.82 17.09 26.17
C VAL A 503 88.25 16.98 25.64
N TRP A 504 88.45 16.39 24.47
CA TRP A 504 89.76 16.33 23.83
C TRP A 504 90.29 17.72 23.48
N VAL A 505 89.48 18.59 22.87
CA VAL A 505 89.85 19.97 22.54
C VAL A 505 90.17 20.76 23.81
N GLU A 506 89.34 20.69 24.84
CA GLU A 506 89.59 21.33 26.14
C GLU A 506 90.88 20.84 26.78
N SER A 507 91.16 19.53 26.72
CA SER A 507 92.43 18.96 27.17
C SER A 507 93.63 19.54 26.40
N LYS A 508 93.52 19.67 25.06
CA LYS A 508 94.59 20.28 24.23
C LYS A 508 94.75 21.78 24.48
N ILE A 509 93.66 22.52 24.65
CA ILE A 509 93.69 23.93 25.03
C ILE A 509 94.36 24.09 26.39
N THR A 510 93.99 23.27 27.38
CA THR A 510 94.60 23.27 28.71
C THR A 510 96.10 22.95 28.61
N LEU A 511 96.49 22.01 27.74
CA LEU A 511 97.90 21.70 27.47
C LEU A 511 98.66 22.89 26.84
N ILE A 512 98.03 23.60 25.89
CA ILE A 512 98.63 24.80 25.26
C ILE A 512 98.75 25.94 26.26
N VAL A 513 97.70 26.20 27.06
CA VAL A 513 97.70 27.22 28.11
C VAL A 513 98.77 26.90 29.17
N THR A 514 98.92 25.63 29.56
CA THR A 514 99.98 25.21 30.50
C THR A 514 101.39 25.32 29.90
N LEU A 515 101.56 25.05 28.60
CA LEU A 515 102.82 25.29 27.88
C LEU A 515 103.13 26.78 27.73
N GLN A 516 102.13 27.64 27.50
CA GLN A 516 102.28 29.09 27.44
C GLN A 516 102.58 29.69 28.83
N SER A 517 101.97 29.17 29.91
CA SER A 517 102.32 29.57 31.28
C SER A 517 103.71 29.09 31.71
N ARG A 518 104.23 28.00 31.12
CA ARG A 518 105.64 27.60 31.23
C ARG A 518 106.57 28.37 30.29
N GLY A 519 106.01 29.12 29.32
CA GLY A 519 106.72 29.94 28.35
C GLY A 519 106.90 31.41 28.76
N ILE A 520 106.54 31.79 29.99
CA ILE A 520 106.95 33.08 30.60
C ILE A 520 107.96 32.79 31.71
N SER A 521 109.13 32.32 31.32
CA SER A 521 110.38 32.60 32.01
C SER A 521 111.37 32.92 30.91
N ASN A 522 111.34 34.19 30.48
CA ASN A 522 112.23 34.72 29.47
C ASN A 522 113.58 35.01 30.13
N GLU A 523 114.31 33.96 30.48
CA GLU A 523 115.74 34.00 30.73
C GLU A 523 116.34 32.73 30.14
N GLU A 524 117.38 32.92 29.32
CA GLU A 524 118.22 31.90 28.69
C GLU A 524 117.71 31.27 27.37
N ARG A 525 117.74 32.07 26.31
CA ARG A 525 118.12 31.59 24.97
C ARG A 525 119.25 32.44 24.40
N SER A 526 120.47 32.04 24.74
CA SER A 526 121.66 32.35 23.95
C SER A 526 122.57 31.14 24.02
N GLN A 527 123.09 30.75 22.84
CA GLN A 527 123.94 29.58 22.57
C GLN A 527 123.11 28.30 22.43
N ILE A 528 123.04 27.63 21.28
CA ILE A 528 124.13 27.31 20.37
C ILE A 528 123.67 27.49 18.91
N GLN A 529 124.49 28.26 18.20
CA GLN A 529 124.49 28.47 16.78
C GLN A 529 125.28 27.33 16.11
N VAL A 530 124.79 26.91 14.93
CA VAL A 530 125.54 26.36 13.77
C VAL A 530 126.23 25.00 13.92
N SER A 531 125.70 24.03 13.16
CA SER A 531 126.49 23.09 12.34
C SER A 531 125.68 22.69 11.08
N THR A 532 126.09 23.23 9.92
CA THR A 532 126.30 22.57 8.59
C THR A 532 125.21 21.61 8.04
N VAL A 533 124.57 21.88 6.89
CA VAL A 533 125.04 21.67 5.48
C VAL A 533 125.40 20.19 5.25
N ASP A 534 124.80 19.39 4.36
CA ASP A 534 124.03 19.57 3.11
C ASP A 534 122.63 18.92 3.14
#